data_AF-A0A820C8N0-F1
#
_entry.id   AF-A0A820C8N0-F1
#
_cell.length_a   1.000
_cell.length_b   1.000
_cell.length_c   1.000
_cell.angle_alpha   90.00
_cell.angle_beta   90.00
_cell.angle_gamma   90.00
#
_symmetry.space_group_name_H-M   'P 1'
#
loop_
_entity.id
_entity.type
_entity.pdbx_description
1 polymer ?
#
loop_
_entity_poly.entity_id
_entity_poly.type
_entity_poly.pdbx_seq_one_letter_code
_entity_poly.pdbx_strand_id
1 'polypeptide(L)'
;GGLQVENPLWPSSGKGFWVGLVLVATGIVGIIASLERTPPSIVAFTALSSISTVLSFYVVMTCIIPVQYDTKYSDTSRPKWQLTELIINSILMAVGSFGAIIGALSTLLGLFLSGYCVDQRNVYRYTIDDHEKIIKVLPEKLIYGI
;
A
#
# COMPACT_ATOMS: atom_id res chain seq x y z
N GLY A 1 40.07 18.47 23.25
CA GLY A 1 38.80 17.73 23.45
C GLY A 1 38.32 17.31 22.08
N GLY A 2 38.41 16.01 21.78
CA GLY A 2 37.93 15.48 20.51
C GLY A 2 36.41 15.54 20.48
N LEU A 3 35.86 16.32 19.55
CA LEU A 3 34.46 16.20 19.15
C LEU A 3 34.29 14.77 18.63
N GLN A 4 33.62 13.93 19.42
CA GLN A 4 33.11 12.67 18.93
C GLN A 4 32.20 13.01 17.76
N VAL A 5 32.64 12.65 16.55
CA VAL A 5 31.78 12.64 15.37
C VAL A 5 30.70 11.61 15.69
N GLU A 6 29.56 12.09 16.22
CA GLU A 6 28.36 11.28 16.32
C GLU A 6 28.14 10.69 14.94
N ASN A 7 28.21 9.36 14.87
CA ASN A 7 27.99 8.61 13.64
C ASN A 7 26.74 9.18 12.97
N PRO A 8 26.79 9.56 11.68
CA PRO A 8 25.59 9.97 10.97
C PRO A 8 24.59 8.83 11.16
N LEU A 9 23.43 9.17 11.72
CA LEU A 9 22.38 8.23 12.12
C LEU A 9 21.87 7.40 10.92
N TRP A 10 22.38 7.68 9.72
CA TRP A 10 22.01 7.11 8.45
C TRP A 10 23.26 6.69 7.64
N PRO A 11 23.31 5.45 7.10
CA PRO A 11 22.20 4.65 6.60
C PRO A 11 21.72 3.49 7.50
N SER A 12 21.87 3.58 8.83
CA SER A 12 21.70 2.41 9.72
C SER A 12 20.30 1.77 9.75
N SER A 13 19.24 2.51 9.42
CA SER A 13 17.87 2.03 9.65
C SER A 13 17.09 1.59 8.40
N GLY A 14 17.65 1.72 7.19
CA GLY A 14 16.99 1.27 5.95
C GLY A 14 15.55 1.78 5.73
N LYS A 15 15.14 2.85 6.43
CA LYS A 15 13.72 3.25 6.56
C LYS A 15 13.08 3.53 5.19
N GLY A 16 13.81 4.24 4.32
CA GLY A 16 13.37 4.50 2.95
C GLY A 16 13.24 3.25 2.09
N PHE A 17 14.13 2.26 2.27
CA PHE A 17 14.09 1.00 1.53
C PHE A 17 12.84 0.18 1.91
N TRP A 18 12.59 0.01 3.21
CA TRP A 18 11.42 -0.73 3.69
C TRP A 18 10.10 -0.08 3.26
N VAL A 19 9.98 1.24 3.38
CA VAL A 19 8.76 1.95 2.97
C VAL A 19 8.58 1.92 1.45
N GLY A 20 9.66 2.07 0.68
CA GLY A 20 9.60 1.92 -0.78
C GLY A 20 9.14 0.51 -1.19
N LEU A 21 9.65 -0.53 -0.53
CA LEU A 21 9.25 -1.92 -0.80
C LEU A 21 7.77 -2.15 -0.51
N VAL A 22 7.27 -1.63 0.61
CA VAL A 22 5.84 -1.72 0.95
C VAL A 22 4.99 -0.97 -0.07
N LEU A 23 5.38 0.24 -0.50
CA LEU A 23 4.65 1.00 -1.53
C LEU A 23 4.55 0.24 -2.85
N VAL A 24 5.64 -0.39 -3.29
CA VAL A 24 5.66 -1.22 -4.50
C VAL A 24 4.73 -2.42 -4.35
N ALA A 25 4.80 -3.12 -3.21
CA ALA A 25 3.91 -4.25 -2.93
C ALA A 25 2.44 -3.83 -2.91
N THR A 26 2.10 -2.69 -2.28
CA THR A 26 0.76 -2.11 -2.30
C THR A 26 0.30 -1.81 -3.72
N GLY A 27 1.18 -1.26 -4.57
CA GLY A 27 0.88 -1.00 -5.98
C GLY A 27 0.56 -2.27 -6.76
N ILE A 28 1.38 -3.31 -6.62
CA ILE A 28 1.16 -4.61 -7.29
C ILE A 28 -0.18 -5.22 -6.85
N VAL A 29 -0.43 -5.26 -5.53
CA VAL A 29 -1.70 -5.79 -4.99
C VAL A 29 -2.90 -4.96 -5.47
N GLY A 30 -2.75 -3.64 -5.61
CA GLY A 30 -3.79 -2.77 -6.19
C GLY A 30 -4.11 -3.11 -7.64
N ILE A 31 -3.09 -3.38 -8.46
CA ILE A 31 -3.28 -3.81 -9.85
C ILE A 31 -4.02 -5.15 -9.89
N ILE A 32 -3.59 -6.14 -9.09
CA ILE A 32 -4.24 -7.46 -9.03
C ILE A 32 -5.69 -7.32 -8.56
N ALA A 33 -5.95 -6.54 -7.51
CA ALA A 33 -7.30 -6.30 -7.01
C ALA A 33 -8.20 -5.64 -8.04
N SER A 34 -7.66 -4.75 -8.89
CA SER A 34 -8.41 -4.11 -9.98
C SER A 34 -8.80 -5.08 -11.11
N LEU A 35 -8.00 -6.12 -11.33
CA LEU A 35 -8.22 -7.16 -12.34
C LEU A 35 -9.21 -8.22 -11.85
N GLU A 36 -9.03 -8.69 -10.61
CA GLU A 36 -9.87 -9.75 -10.03
C GLU A 36 -11.26 -9.24 -9.61
N ARG A 37 -11.35 -8.00 -9.11
CA ARG A 37 -12.58 -7.38 -8.62
C ARG A 37 -13.36 -8.23 -7.61
N THR A 38 -12.65 -9.05 -6.84
CA THR A 38 -13.28 -9.88 -5.81
C THR A 38 -13.33 -9.12 -4.48
N PRO A 39 -14.36 -9.33 -3.64
CA PRO A 39 -14.39 -8.75 -2.30
C PRO A 39 -13.10 -9.00 -1.48
N PRO A 40 -12.53 -10.23 -1.42
CA PRO A 40 -11.31 -10.46 -0.66
C PRO A 40 -10.10 -9.70 -1.23
N SER A 41 -9.98 -9.54 -2.55
CA SER A 41 -8.86 -8.79 -3.13
C SER A 41 -8.94 -7.30 -2.80
N ILE A 42 -10.16 -6.73 -2.78
CA ILE A 42 -10.39 -5.33 -2.39
C ILE A 42 -10.10 -5.11 -0.89
N VAL A 43 -10.51 -6.04 -0.02
CA VAL A 43 -10.22 -5.98 1.42
C VAL A 43 -8.72 -6.07 1.66
N ALA A 44 -8.02 -7.00 1.00
CA ALA A 44 -6.57 -7.14 1.10
C ALA A 44 -5.84 -5.87 0.64
N PHE A 45 -6.26 -5.29 -0.49
CA PHE A 45 -5.72 -4.02 -0.98
C PHE A 45 -5.97 -2.87 0.01
N THR A 46 -7.18 -2.77 0.57
CA THR A 46 -7.54 -1.71 1.53
C THR A 46 -6.70 -1.81 2.80
N ALA A 47 -6.54 -3.02 3.34
CA ALA A 47 -5.68 -3.25 4.50
C ALA A 47 -4.23 -2.87 4.21
N LEU A 48 -3.68 -3.33 3.08
CA LEU A 48 -2.29 -3.04 2.70
C LEU A 48 -2.06 -1.55 2.39
N SER A 49 -3.06 -0.88 1.81
CA SER A 49 -3.08 0.56 1.58
C SER A 49 -3.05 1.32 2.89
N SER A 50 -3.84 0.91 3.89
CA SER A 50 -3.86 1.55 5.21
C SER A 50 -2.51 1.43 5.93
N ILE A 51 -1.87 0.25 5.88
CA ILE A 51 -0.52 0.03 6.45
C ILE A 51 0.50 0.91 5.74
N SER A 52 0.43 0.98 4.41
CA SER A 52 1.31 1.83 3.60
C SER A 52 1.16 3.32 3.95
N THR A 53 -0.06 3.80 4.18
CA THR A 53 -0.31 5.18 4.64
C THR A 53 0.34 5.45 6.00
N VAL A 54 0.18 4.55 6.98
CA VAL A 54 0.78 4.71 8.32
C VAL A 54 2.31 4.74 8.23
N LEU A 55 2.91 3.85 7.44
CA LEU A 55 4.36 3.82 7.23
C LEU A 55 4.86 5.09 6.51
N SER A 56 4.10 5.60 5.56
CA SER A 56 4.40 6.85 4.86
C SER A 56 4.39 8.05 5.81
N PHE A 57 3.40 8.13 6.70
CA PHE A 57 3.37 9.13 7.78
C PHE A 57 4.54 8.98 8.75
N TYR A 58 4.88 7.75 9.12
CA TYR A 58 6.04 7.49 9.97
C TYR A 58 7.34 8.02 9.35
N VAL A 59 7.56 7.80 8.04
CA VAL A 59 8.73 8.35 7.34
C VAL A 59 8.76 9.88 7.41
N VAL A 60 7.64 10.54 7.09
CA VAL A 60 7.53 12.00 7.15
C VAL A 60 7.89 12.52 8.54
N MET A 61 7.34 11.92 9.59
CA MET A 61 7.62 12.30 10.98
C MET A 61 9.08 12.05 11.37
N THR A 62 9.71 10.99 10.86
CA THR A 62 11.13 10.74 11.15
C THR A 62 12.07 11.66 10.38
N CYS A 63 11.67 12.14 9.20
CA CYS A 63 12.48 13.05 8.38
C CYS A 63 12.31 14.53 8.78
N ILE A 64 11.23 14.91 9.47
CA ILE A 64 11.00 16.32 9.84
C ILE A 64 12.03 16.84 10.84
N ILE A 65 12.44 16.00 11.81
CA ILE A 65 13.41 16.35 12.86
C ILE A 65 14.78 16.72 12.27
N PRO A 66 15.45 15.87 11.46
CA PRO A 66 16.75 16.22 10.88
C PRO A 66 16.66 17.40 9.92
N VAL A 67 15.59 17.49 9.11
CA VAL A 67 15.42 18.61 8.17
C VAL A 67 15.24 19.95 8.91
N GLN A 68 14.48 19.98 10.02
CA GLN A 68 14.34 21.17 10.85
C GLN A 68 15.64 21.57 11.55
N TYR A 69 16.38 20.58 12.06
CA TYR A 69 17.68 20.81 12.69
C TYR A 69 18.68 21.40 11.67
N ASP A 70 18.79 20.77 10.51
CA ASP A 70 19.66 21.20 9.42
C ASP A 70 19.18 22.48 8.72
N THR A 71 17.95 22.96 8.89
CA THR A 71 17.55 24.27 8.32
C THR A 71 17.82 25.40 9.30
N LYS A 72 17.77 25.15 10.60
CA LYS A 72 17.97 26.16 11.65
C LYS A 72 19.43 26.54 11.86
N TYR A 73 20.36 25.58 11.76
CA TYR A 73 21.80 25.79 12.01
C TYR A 73 22.59 26.04 10.72
N SER A 74 22.09 26.91 9.83
CA SER A 74 22.70 27.21 8.52
C SER A 74 24.00 28.02 8.61
N ASP A 75 25.02 27.42 9.20
CA ASP A 75 26.38 27.97 9.15
C ASP A 75 27.00 27.77 7.76
N THR A 76 27.69 28.78 7.27
CA THR A 76 28.18 28.93 5.89
C THR A 76 29.28 27.92 5.49
N SER A 77 29.75 27.07 6.42
CA SER A 77 30.83 26.10 6.21
C SER A 77 30.37 24.65 6.42
N ARG A 78 29.30 24.23 5.75
CA ARG A 78 28.79 22.85 5.87
C ARG A 78 29.68 21.83 5.16
N PRO A 79 30.05 20.73 5.81
CA PRO A 79 30.66 19.59 5.13
C PRO A 79 29.67 18.94 4.17
N LYS A 80 30.18 18.43 3.03
CA LYS A 80 29.37 17.88 1.93
C LYS A 80 28.37 16.79 2.35
N TRP A 81 28.68 16.01 3.38
CA TRP A 81 27.83 14.92 3.85
C TRP A 81 26.52 15.42 4.49
N GLN A 82 26.53 16.55 5.21
CA GLN A 82 25.31 17.16 5.78
C GLN A 82 24.36 17.62 4.69
N LEU A 83 24.91 18.20 3.62
CA LEU A 83 24.11 18.59 2.46
C LEU A 83 23.44 17.38 1.81
N THR A 84 24.16 16.27 1.66
CA THR A 84 23.60 15.02 1.13
C THR A 84 22.49 14.48 2.03
N GLU A 85 22.69 14.48 3.36
CA GLU A 85 21.68 14.02 4.32
C GLU A 85 20.39 14.85 4.26
N LEU A 86 20.53 16.19 4.22
CA LEU A 86 19.40 17.10 4.06
C LEU A 86 18.62 16.83 2.77
N ILE A 87 19.32 16.64 1.66
CA ILE A 87 18.71 16.36 0.35
C ILE A 87 17.91 15.06 0.40
N ILE A 88 18.52 13.96 0.87
CA ILE A 88 17.83 12.66 0.82
C ILE A 88 16.68 12.63 1.84
N ASN A 89 16.80 13.24 3.02
CA ASN A 89 15.69 13.38 3.96
C ASN A 89 14.54 14.21 3.40
N SER A 90 14.85 15.29 2.66
CA SER A 90 13.84 16.11 1.99
C SER A 90 13.12 15.32 0.88
N ILE A 91 13.85 14.52 0.11
CA ILE A 91 13.28 13.63 -0.91
C ILE A 91 12.37 12.58 -0.25
N LEU A 92 12.81 11.95 0.83
CA LEU A 92 12.00 10.97 1.57
C LEU A 92 10.74 11.58 2.15
N MET A 93 10.81 12.82 2.63
CA MET A 93 9.66 13.54 3.12
C MET A 93 8.64 13.80 1.99
N ALA A 94 9.11 14.18 0.80
CA ALA A 94 8.25 14.32 -0.38
C ALA A 94 7.64 12.98 -0.79
N VAL A 95 8.43 11.92 -0.91
CA VAL A 95 7.94 10.58 -1.28
C VAL A 95 6.94 10.06 -0.24
N GLY A 96 7.22 10.26 1.05
CA GLY A 96 6.33 9.88 2.15
C GLY A 96 5.01 10.66 2.13
N SER A 97 5.04 11.96 1.85
CA SER A 97 3.79 12.75 1.77
C SER A 97 2.94 12.34 0.55
N PHE A 98 3.56 12.13 -0.61
CA PHE A 98 2.86 11.59 -1.78
C PHE A 98 2.28 10.19 -1.51
N GLY A 99 3.06 9.30 -0.90
CA GLY A 99 2.61 7.95 -0.53
C GLY A 99 1.44 7.97 0.45
N ALA A 100 1.46 8.88 1.44
CA ALA A 100 0.37 9.06 2.38
C ALA A 100 -0.92 9.53 1.70
N ILE A 101 -0.84 10.49 0.78
CA ILE A 101 -2.00 11.00 0.03
C ILE A 101 -2.60 9.90 -0.85
N ILE A 102 -1.75 9.23 -1.65
CA ILE A 102 -2.20 8.15 -2.54
C ILE A 102 -2.82 7.02 -1.72
N GLY A 103 -2.15 6.58 -0.65
CA GLY A 103 -2.67 5.53 0.22
C GLY A 103 -3.98 5.92 0.90
N ALA A 104 -4.14 7.17 1.34
CA ALA A 104 -5.41 7.64 1.92
C ALA A 104 -6.55 7.59 0.90
N LEU A 105 -6.31 8.07 -0.33
CA LEU A 105 -7.28 8.00 -1.42
C LEU A 105 -7.61 6.56 -1.81
N SER A 106 -6.60 5.68 -1.89
CA SER A 106 -6.77 4.25 -2.16
C SER A 106 -7.58 3.55 -1.08
N THR A 107 -7.37 3.90 0.19
CA THR A 107 -8.11 3.33 1.32
C THR A 107 -9.57 3.80 1.29
N LEU A 108 -9.82 5.08 1.02
CA LEU A 108 -11.18 5.61 0.83
C LEU A 108 -11.90 4.89 -0.32
N LEU A 109 -11.25 4.77 -1.48
CA LEU A 109 -11.79 4.04 -2.64
C LEU A 109 -12.09 2.58 -2.30
N GLY A 110 -11.21 1.90 -1.58
CA GLY A 110 -11.41 0.53 -1.14
C GLY A 110 -12.62 0.37 -0.22
N LEU A 111 -12.81 1.29 0.73
CA LEU A 111 -13.98 1.31 1.61
C LEU A 111 -15.28 1.59 0.85
N PHE A 112 -15.28 2.54 -0.09
CA PHE A 112 -16.43 2.79 -0.95
C PHE A 112 -16.78 1.56 -1.80
N LEU A 113 -15.80 0.98 -2.48
CA LEU A 113 -16.02 -0.18 -3.37
C LEU A 113 -16.43 -1.44 -2.60
N SER A 114 -15.91 -1.65 -1.38
CA SER A 114 -16.32 -2.76 -0.53
C SER A 114 -17.82 -2.74 -0.19
N GLY A 115 -18.46 -1.57 -0.19
CA GLY A 115 -19.90 -1.44 0.02
C GLY A 115 -20.76 -1.77 -1.21
N TYR A 116 -20.19 -1.68 -2.42
CA TYR A 116 -20.90 -1.87 -3.69
C TYR A 116 -20.56 -3.18 -4.41
N CYS A 117 -19.48 -3.87 -4.03
CA CYS A 117 -19.09 -5.13 -4.66
C CYS A 117 -20.01 -6.28 -4.22
N VAL A 118 -21.00 -6.59 -5.05
CA VAL A 118 -21.70 -7.88 -5.03
C VAL A 118 -20.69 -8.98 -5.36
N ASP A 119 -20.59 -9.98 -4.49
CA ASP A 119 -19.65 -11.09 -4.63
C ASP A 119 -19.91 -11.86 -5.94
N GLN A 120 -19.17 -11.54 -7.01
CA GLN A 120 -19.30 -12.23 -8.29
C GLN A 120 -18.95 -13.71 -8.18
N ARG A 121 -18.19 -14.13 -7.15
CA ARG A 121 -17.89 -15.54 -6.91
C ARG A 121 -19.14 -16.35 -6.55
N ASN A 122 -20.12 -15.71 -5.91
CA ASN A 122 -21.43 -16.33 -5.68
C ASN A 122 -22.19 -16.54 -6.98
N VAL A 123 -22.15 -15.59 -7.92
CA VAL A 123 -22.85 -15.71 -9.22
C VAL A 123 -22.36 -16.94 -10.00
N TYR A 124 -21.05 -17.17 -10.05
CA TYR A 124 -20.50 -18.37 -10.70
C TYR A 124 -20.81 -19.67 -9.96
N ARG A 125 -20.84 -19.67 -8.62
CA ARG A 125 -21.28 -20.85 -7.84
C ARG A 125 -22.73 -21.22 -8.14
N TYR A 126 -23.65 -20.25 -8.17
CA TYR A 126 -25.04 -20.51 -8.50
C TYR A 126 -25.22 -21.07 -9.91
N THR A 127 -24.44 -20.57 -10.88
CA THR A 127 -24.56 -21.03 -12.27
C THR A 127 -24.11 -22.49 -12.44
N ILE A 128 -23.11 -22.94 -11.67
CA ILE A 128 -22.63 -24.34 -11.70
C ILE A 128 -23.62 -25.27 -10.98
N ASP A 129 -24.13 -24.87 -9.80
CA ASP A 129 -25.13 -25.67 -9.06
C ASP A 129 -26.43 -25.84 -9.85
N ASP A 130 -26.87 -24.81 -10.57
CA ASP A 130 -28.07 -24.89 -11.41
C ASP A 130 -27.84 -25.80 -12.63
N HIS A 131 -26.66 -25.77 -13.24
CA HIS A 131 -26.30 -26.70 -14.30
C HIS A 131 -26.28 -28.16 -13.82
N GLU A 132 -25.75 -28.42 -12.63
CA GLU A 132 -25.72 -29.77 -12.05
C GLU A 132 -27.13 -30.28 -11.73
N LYS A 133 -28.02 -29.41 -11.23
CA LYS A 133 -29.43 -29.75 -11.03
C LYS A 133 -30.15 -30.06 -12.34
N ILE A 134 -29.93 -29.27 -13.40
CA ILE A 134 -30.55 -29.51 -14.71
C ILE A 134 -30.10 -30.87 -15.28
N ILE A 135 -28.80 -31.19 -15.19
CA ILE A 135 -28.26 -32.47 -15.66
C ILE A 135 -28.83 -33.67 -14.89
N LYS A 136 -29.11 -33.52 -13.58
CA LYS A 136 -29.73 -34.59 -12.79
C LYS A 136 -31.23 -34.77 -13.06
N VAL A 137 -31.96 -33.70 -13.42
CA VAL A 137 -33.41 -33.76 -13.69
C VAL A 137 -33.72 -34.20 -15.12
N LEU A 138 -32.81 -33.98 -16.08
CA LEU A 138 -32.98 -34.36 -17.48
C LEU A 138 -33.17 -35.88 -17.73
N PRO A 139 -32.43 -36.81 -17.10
CA PRO A 139 -32.60 -38.24 -17.34
C PRO A 139 -33.91 -38.80 -16.76
N GLU A 140 -34.42 -38.24 -15.66
CA GLU A 140 -35.71 -38.71 -15.09
C GLU A 140 -36.89 -38.36 -16.00
N LYS A 141 -36.90 -37.18 -16.62
CA LYS A 141 -37.98 -36.80 -17.55
C LYS A 141 -37.93 -37.57 -18.88
N LEU A 142 -36.75 -37.99 -19.34
CA LEU A 142 -36.61 -38.80 -20.55
C LEU A 142 -37.07 -40.25 -20.36
N ILE A 143 -37.00 -40.78 -19.14
CA ILE A 143 -37.41 -42.16 -18.82
C ILE A 143 -38.93 -42.25 -18.60
N TYR A 144 -39.57 -41.19 -18.13
CA TYR A 144 -41.02 -41.17 -17.82
C TYR A 144 -41.93 -40.62 -18.92
N GLY A 145 -41.40 -40.36 -20.13
CA GLY A 145 -42.16 -40.20 -21.38
C GLY A 145 -43.57 -39.61 -21.25
N ILE A 146 -43.64 -38.28 -21.15
CA ILE A 146 -44.81 -37.49 -21.57
C ILE A 146 -44.38 -36.67 -22.77
#